data_AF-A0A960QK49-F1
#
_entry.id   AF-A0A960QK49-F1
#
_cell.length_a   1.000
_cell.length_b   1.000
_cell.length_c   1.000
_cell.angle_alpha   90.00
_cell.angle_beta   90.00
_cell.angle_gamma   90.00
#
_symmetry.space_group_name_H-M   'P 1'
#
loop_
_entity.id
_entity.type
_entity.pdbx_description
1 polymer ?
#
loop_
_entity_poly.entity_id
_entity_poly.type
_entity_poly.pdbx_seq_one_letter_code
_entity_poly.pdbx_strand_id
1 'polypeptide(L)'
;MSLYTADPDQYMSNSEETQFTWVPIHLEAARKLLEFRDRSGELVELLQRMHDEELKALPIMDKDAAGNEFPLEAIDPFTFLANFNRGVTDTNRRALWDFLKREWNLESPLPDSFPGLPLANLQNSWLMPFLPKRDKDHIPLLWQFYGHILDASPETLDTELMDRCLGKLKVGMAFLTMGMFWARPDVWVAADGKNVEFAKIRGIGDKPASASAYRDWCKAVLEATDGDVLSFSKEAHLWAIEEKGGKPEKETLAAPFDAIFENEQQASLALDYFQKVILHLQDGEPQKSSQLNTTIPGWRHINLNYVKWPALSFGYPEFGQWQVIFSKERIESLLAVLPDVAHTEFQNNPFAHCFLTTEQLANETVWKIYLGALDDLKAFFENQKSSYNRFHNRFLYEAIMDPESRSRLLFEGLPSQAGHDKASDSTRPLWVIAPGEGGGLWSEWFESRTASVGWNDIGDLTGLEDIDAFREAVAGSYPDAGAAKVGRMLHDFALGMEPGDIIVVKEGTRAVLGWGVISSDYHYESKSNPYHNVRDVSWQCNERVELPESIRLPNKTLTGYRDIAANRALLDALESIYDFSGESERTAVEASEYSRDDALRDLFVAPELL
;
A
#
# COMPACT_ATOMS: atom_id res chain seq x y z
N MET A 1 -50.03 27.27 -17.77
CA MET A 1 -50.48 25.94 -17.33
C MET A 1 -49.97 24.94 -18.36
N SER A 2 -48.78 24.38 -18.12
CA SER A 2 -48.30 23.09 -18.62
C SER A 2 -46.92 22.90 -17.99
N LEU A 3 -46.89 22.20 -16.86
CA LEU A 3 -45.66 21.78 -16.19
C LEU A 3 -45.06 20.65 -17.03
N TYR A 4 -43.82 20.81 -17.48
CA TYR A 4 -43.00 19.68 -17.92
C TYR A 4 -42.55 18.94 -16.67
N THR A 5 -43.34 17.95 -16.25
CA THR A 5 -42.86 16.89 -15.36
C THR A 5 -42.06 15.93 -16.23
N ALA A 6 -40.74 15.93 -16.07
CA ALA A 6 -39.90 14.86 -16.58
C ALA A 6 -40.27 13.58 -15.82
N ASP A 7 -40.66 12.55 -16.58
CA ASP A 7 -40.97 11.22 -16.09
C ASP A 7 -39.65 10.51 -15.73
N PRO A 8 -39.40 10.13 -14.45
CA PRO A 8 -38.16 9.48 -14.03
C PRO A 8 -37.93 8.09 -14.67
N ASP A 9 -38.98 7.48 -15.23
CA ASP A 9 -38.94 6.09 -15.71
C ASP A 9 -38.54 5.96 -17.20
N GLN A 10 -38.25 7.06 -17.90
CA GLN A 10 -37.94 7.01 -19.34
C GLN A 10 -36.49 6.60 -19.68
N TYR A 11 -35.66 6.25 -18.69
CA TYR A 11 -34.27 5.79 -18.89
C TYR A 11 -34.06 4.28 -18.65
N MET A 12 -35.12 3.50 -18.47
CA MET A 12 -35.04 2.07 -18.17
C MET A 12 -34.91 1.17 -19.42
N SER A 13 -33.94 1.41 -20.31
CA SER A 13 -33.43 0.36 -21.22
C SER A 13 -32.07 0.69 -21.85
N ASN A 14 -30.97 0.26 -21.23
CA ASN A 14 -29.85 -0.36 -21.96
C ASN A 14 -28.82 -0.97 -20.99
N SER A 15 -28.19 -2.05 -21.43
CA SER A 15 -27.22 -2.91 -20.73
C SER A 15 -25.87 -2.27 -20.36
N GLU A 16 -25.80 -0.94 -20.26
CA GLU A 16 -24.60 -0.16 -19.88
C GLU A 16 -24.72 0.47 -18.46
N GLU A 17 -25.89 0.46 -17.83
CA GLU A 17 -26.12 0.98 -16.46
C GLU A 17 -25.29 0.27 -15.37
N THR A 18 -24.71 -0.90 -15.66
CA THR A 18 -23.90 -1.65 -14.70
C THR A 18 -22.51 -1.05 -14.48
N GLN A 19 -22.08 -0.06 -15.27
CA GLN A 19 -20.75 0.52 -15.16
C GLN A 19 -20.62 1.68 -14.16
N PHE A 20 -21.56 2.60 -14.13
CA PHE A 20 -21.43 3.89 -13.41
C PHE A 20 -22.28 3.91 -12.12
N THR A 21 -22.08 2.89 -11.28
CA THR A 21 -22.91 2.65 -10.07
C THR A 21 -22.91 3.81 -9.06
N TRP A 22 -21.91 4.71 -9.13
CA TRP A 22 -21.80 5.90 -8.29
C TRP A 22 -22.74 7.06 -8.69
N VAL A 23 -23.22 7.10 -9.93
CA VAL A 23 -23.97 8.26 -10.45
C VAL A 23 -25.29 8.52 -9.69
N PRO A 24 -26.16 7.51 -9.42
CA PRO A 24 -27.45 7.76 -8.79
C PRO A 24 -27.35 8.44 -7.41
N ILE A 25 -26.49 7.92 -6.53
CA ILE A 25 -26.32 8.46 -5.17
C ILE A 25 -25.68 9.85 -5.19
N HIS A 26 -24.79 10.12 -6.15
CA HIS A 26 -24.22 11.45 -6.34
C HIS A 26 -25.28 12.47 -6.74
N LEU A 27 -26.15 12.16 -7.71
CA LEU A 27 -27.23 13.05 -8.14
C LEU A 27 -28.21 13.34 -6.99
N GLU A 28 -28.59 12.30 -6.24
CA GLU A 28 -29.49 12.44 -5.09
C GLU A 28 -28.84 13.29 -3.98
N ALA A 29 -27.61 12.97 -3.60
CA ALA A 29 -26.88 13.70 -2.57
C ALA A 29 -26.60 15.15 -2.97
N ALA A 30 -26.31 15.41 -4.25
CA ALA A 30 -26.08 16.76 -4.75
C ALA A 30 -27.33 17.64 -4.62
N ARG A 31 -28.51 17.10 -4.95
CA ARG A 31 -29.78 17.80 -4.75
C ARG A 31 -30.04 18.08 -3.26
N LYS A 32 -29.83 17.08 -2.40
CA LYS A 32 -30.05 17.21 -0.96
C LYS A 32 -29.06 18.16 -0.27
N LEU A 33 -27.81 18.19 -0.74
CA LEU A 33 -26.76 19.06 -0.21
C LEU A 33 -27.17 20.55 -0.25
N LEU A 34 -27.98 20.96 -1.24
CA LEU A 34 -28.46 22.34 -1.37
C LEU A 34 -29.29 22.82 -0.16
N GLU A 35 -29.95 21.90 0.57
CA GLU A 35 -30.72 22.20 1.79
C GLU A 35 -29.86 22.68 2.98
N PHE A 36 -28.54 22.50 2.89
CA PHE A 36 -27.57 22.90 3.90
C PHE A 36 -26.89 24.24 3.59
N ARG A 37 -27.28 24.92 2.50
CA ARG A 37 -26.68 26.21 2.08
C ARG A 37 -26.57 27.23 3.21
N ASP A 38 -27.65 27.44 3.96
CA ASP A 38 -27.73 28.41 5.06
C ASP A 38 -27.38 27.78 6.43
N ARG A 39 -27.00 26.49 6.45
CA ARG A 39 -26.70 25.69 7.64
C ARG A 39 -25.42 24.87 7.45
N SER A 40 -24.45 25.43 6.74
CA SER A 40 -23.22 24.71 6.35
C SER A 40 -22.35 24.25 7.53
N GLY A 41 -22.56 24.79 8.74
CA GLY A 41 -21.97 24.26 9.97
C GLY A 41 -22.43 22.84 10.31
N GLU A 42 -23.69 22.48 9.99
CA GLU A 42 -24.20 21.11 10.19
C GLU A 42 -23.44 20.08 9.33
N LEU A 43 -22.88 20.51 8.18
CA LEU A 43 -22.02 19.66 7.37
C LEU A 43 -20.64 19.44 8.00
N VAL A 44 -20.13 20.42 8.75
CA VAL A 44 -18.88 20.25 9.51
C VAL A 44 -19.11 19.28 10.67
N GLU A 45 -20.24 19.39 11.37
CA GLU A 45 -20.63 18.44 12.40
C GLU A 45 -20.79 17.01 11.84
N LEU A 46 -21.33 16.88 10.63
CA LEU A 46 -21.43 15.60 9.94
C LEU A 46 -20.05 15.00 9.64
N LEU A 47 -19.09 15.82 9.19
CA LEU A 47 -17.70 15.39 8.99
C LEU A 47 -17.01 15.02 10.32
N GLN A 48 -17.29 15.73 11.41
CA GLN A 48 -16.81 15.37 12.73
C GLN A 48 -17.33 13.97 13.14
N ARG A 49 -18.63 13.70 12.94
CA ARG A 49 -19.19 12.36 13.21
C ARG A 49 -18.56 11.27 12.36
N MET A 50 -18.20 11.56 11.11
CA MET A 50 -17.43 10.60 10.29
C MET A 50 -16.05 10.30 10.90
N HIS A 51 -15.35 11.30 11.46
CA HIS A 51 -14.09 11.07 12.17
C HIS A 51 -14.29 10.27 13.45
N ASP A 52 -15.39 10.50 14.17
CA ASP A 52 -15.74 9.76 15.38
C ASP A 52 -16.04 8.28 15.08
N GLU A 53 -16.50 7.95 13.86
CA GLU A 53 -16.63 6.58 13.32
C GLU A 53 -15.33 6.07 12.63
N GLU A 54 -14.19 6.76 12.84
CA GLU A 54 -12.86 6.41 12.28
C GLU A 54 -12.80 6.36 10.73
N LEU A 55 -13.78 6.96 10.06
CA LEU A 55 -13.82 7.04 8.60
C LEU A 55 -12.74 7.99 8.07
N LYS A 56 -12.26 7.75 6.85
CA LYS A 56 -11.24 8.59 6.19
C LYS A 56 -11.82 9.92 5.68
N ALA A 57 -12.54 10.67 6.50
CA ALA A 57 -13.16 11.95 6.16
C ALA A 57 -12.14 13.08 5.95
N LEU A 58 -12.60 14.21 5.41
CA LEU A 58 -11.78 15.41 5.22
C LEU A 58 -11.35 16.00 6.55
N PRO A 59 -10.13 16.56 6.66
CA PRO A 59 -9.75 17.36 7.82
C PRO A 59 -10.75 18.51 8.02
N ILE A 60 -11.07 18.80 9.28
CA ILE A 60 -12.03 19.82 9.71
C ILE A 60 -11.42 20.90 10.59
N MET A 61 -10.08 20.98 10.64
CA MET A 61 -9.35 21.99 11.41
C MET A 61 -8.93 23.14 10.50
N ASP A 62 -9.38 24.35 10.83
CA ASP A 62 -8.94 25.61 10.25
C ASP A 62 -7.73 26.16 11.04
N LYS A 63 -7.10 27.23 10.53
CA LYS A 63 -5.94 27.87 11.18
C LYS A 63 -6.14 29.36 11.31
N ASP A 64 -5.75 29.93 12.44
CA ASP A 64 -5.77 31.38 12.66
C ASP A 64 -4.51 32.06 12.11
N ALA A 65 -4.38 33.38 12.30
CA ALA A 65 -3.23 34.14 11.80
C ALA A 65 -1.91 33.78 12.52
N ALA A 66 -1.98 33.18 13.71
CA ALA A 66 -0.84 32.68 14.47
C ALA A 66 -0.52 31.21 14.15
N GLY A 67 -1.35 30.54 13.34
CA GLY A 67 -1.20 29.14 12.96
C GLY A 67 -1.83 28.16 13.95
N ASN A 68 -2.57 28.63 14.95
CA ASN A 68 -3.29 27.76 15.87
C ASN A 68 -4.45 27.09 15.16
N GLU A 69 -4.66 25.81 15.45
CA GLU A 69 -5.74 25.02 14.85
C GLU A 69 -7.03 25.13 15.66
N PHE A 70 -8.16 25.28 14.97
CA PHE A 70 -9.49 25.29 15.57
C PHE A 70 -10.53 24.67 14.62
N PRO A 71 -11.66 24.13 15.12
CA PRO A 71 -12.68 23.53 14.26
C PRO A 71 -13.26 24.52 13.25
N LEU A 72 -13.48 24.04 12.04
CA LEU A 72 -14.10 24.81 10.97
C LEU A 72 -15.55 25.18 11.33
N GLU A 73 -15.98 26.41 11.05
CA GLU A 73 -17.35 26.86 11.34
C GLU A 73 -18.33 26.60 10.19
N ALA A 74 -17.84 26.56 8.95
CA ALA A 74 -18.63 26.43 7.74
C ALA A 74 -17.79 25.86 6.60
N ILE A 75 -18.43 25.11 5.70
CA ILE A 75 -17.80 24.48 4.54
C ILE A 75 -18.55 24.84 3.24
N ASP A 76 -17.83 24.92 2.13
CA ASP A 76 -18.42 25.07 0.80
C ASP A 76 -18.85 23.71 0.22
N PRO A 77 -19.83 23.67 -0.72
CA PRO A 77 -20.41 22.41 -1.17
C PRO A 77 -19.44 21.56 -1.97
N PHE A 78 -18.50 22.17 -2.68
CA PHE A 78 -17.54 21.45 -3.51
C PHE A 78 -16.45 20.81 -2.66
N THR A 79 -15.96 21.50 -1.61
CA THR A 79 -15.09 20.90 -0.60
C THR A 79 -15.81 19.77 0.12
N PHE A 80 -17.10 19.92 0.46
CA PHE A 80 -17.86 18.82 1.06
C PHE A 80 -17.96 17.61 0.11
N LEU A 81 -18.28 17.81 -1.18
CA LEU A 81 -18.31 16.72 -2.16
C LEU A 81 -16.94 16.08 -2.39
N ALA A 82 -15.84 16.83 -2.24
CA ALA A 82 -14.49 16.27 -2.31
C ALA A 82 -14.27 15.21 -1.22
N ASN A 83 -15.02 15.20 -0.12
CA ASN A 83 -14.93 14.17 0.93
C ASN A 83 -15.04 12.76 0.36
N PHE A 84 -15.96 12.56 -0.58
CA PHE A 84 -16.31 11.27 -1.21
C PHE A 84 -15.50 10.98 -2.48
N ASN A 85 -14.72 11.97 -2.95
CA ASN A 85 -14.05 11.97 -4.25
C ASN A 85 -12.55 12.25 -4.10
N ARG A 86 -11.91 11.63 -3.11
CA ARG A 86 -10.45 11.66 -2.89
C ARG A 86 -9.84 10.29 -3.18
N GLY A 87 -8.52 10.26 -3.40
CA GLY A 87 -7.73 9.04 -3.59
C GLY A 87 -7.60 8.17 -2.35
N VAL A 88 -8.72 7.72 -1.78
CA VAL A 88 -8.79 6.66 -0.76
C VAL A 88 -9.33 5.38 -1.43
N THR A 89 -9.13 4.23 -0.79
CA THR A 89 -9.61 2.95 -1.37
C THR A 89 -11.13 2.96 -1.59
N ASP A 90 -11.61 2.19 -2.56
CA ASP A 90 -13.05 2.10 -2.86
C ASP A 90 -13.88 1.63 -1.66
N THR A 91 -13.33 0.76 -0.81
CA THR A 91 -13.92 0.41 0.49
C THR A 91 -14.15 1.63 1.37
N ASN A 92 -13.14 2.51 1.50
CA ASN A 92 -13.26 3.74 2.28
C ASN A 92 -14.24 4.74 1.65
N ARG A 93 -14.28 4.83 0.31
CA ARG A 93 -15.26 5.68 -0.40
C ARG A 93 -16.68 5.18 -0.17
N ARG A 94 -16.89 3.87 -0.28
CA ARG A 94 -18.17 3.21 -0.03
C ARG A 94 -18.61 3.39 1.42
N ALA A 95 -17.69 3.31 2.40
CA ALA A 95 -18.00 3.57 3.81
C ALA A 95 -18.45 5.02 4.06
N LEU A 96 -17.81 6.01 3.41
CA LEU A 96 -18.26 7.41 3.48
C LEU A 96 -19.66 7.59 2.88
N TRP A 97 -19.94 6.94 1.75
CA TRP A 97 -21.26 6.95 1.12
C TRP A 97 -22.32 6.23 1.95
N ASP A 98 -21.98 5.11 2.61
CA ASP A 98 -22.86 4.41 3.54
C ASP A 98 -23.25 5.29 4.72
N PHE A 99 -22.25 5.93 5.35
CA PHE A 99 -22.49 6.90 6.41
C PHE A 99 -23.45 8.02 5.96
N LEU A 100 -23.17 8.64 4.81
CA LEU A 100 -24.03 9.71 4.29
C LEU A 100 -25.44 9.22 3.97
N LYS A 101 -25.57 8.05 3.35
CA LYS A 101 -26.85 7.42 3.02
C LYS A 101 -27.69 7.20 4.27
N ARG A 102 -27.10 6.72 5.37
CA ARG A 102 -27.78 6.56 6.66
C ARG A 102 -28.20 7.90 7.26
N GLU A 103 -27.28 8.86 7.35
CA GLU A 103 -27.52 10.17 7.99
C GLU A 103 -28.56 11.00 7.23
N TRP A 104 -28.59 10.88 5.91
CA TRP A 104 -29.51 11.62 5.05
C TRP A 104 -30.70 10.79 4.59
N ASN A 105 -30.83 9.52 4.98
CA ASN A 105 -31.84 8.61 4.47
C ASN A 105 -31.96 8.69 2.94
N LEU A 106 -30.83 8.49 2.24
CA LEU A 106 -30.80 8.45 0.78
C LEU A 106 -31.35 7.11 0.28
N GLU A 107 -32.07 7.11 -0.83
CA GLU A 107 -32.71 5.91 -1.40
C GLU A 107 -31.79 5.18 -2.38
N SER A 108 -30.95 5.90 -3.13
CA SER A 108 -30.05 5.35 -4.15
C SER A 108 -29.10 4.28 -3.60
N PRO A 109 -28.77 3.22 -4.37
CA PRO A 109 -27.86 2.17 -3.92
C PRO A 109 -26.46 2.72 -3.63
N LEU A 110 -25.70 2.00 -2.80
CA LEU A 110 -24.30 2.31 -2.61
C LEU A 110 -23.52 2.01 -3.89
N PRO A 111 -22.49 2.82 -4.21
CA PRO A 111 -21.63 2.52 -5.34
C PRO A 111 -20.83 1.24 -5.08
N ASP A 112 -20.69 0.42 -6.12
CA ASP A 112 -19.81 -0.76 -6.13
C ASP A 112 -18.55 -0.52 -6.99
N SER A 113 -18.50 0.58 -7.74
CA SER A 113 -17.38 0.97 -8.60
C SER A 113 -17.38 2.49 -8.86
N PHE A 114 -16.22 3.05 -9.24
CA PHE A 114 -16.06 4.50 -9.47
C PHE A 114 -15.37 4.87 -10.81
N PRO A 115 -15.67 4.21 -11.94
CA PRO A 115 -14.95 4.45 -13.19
C PRO A 115 -15.14 5.89 -13.68
N GLY A 116 -14.04 6.49 -14.16
CA GLY A 116 -14.05 7.80 -14.79
C GLY A 116 -14.35 8.98 -13.86
N LEU A 117 -14.44 8.75 -12.54
CA LEU A 117 -14.76 9.78 -11.56
C LEU A 117 -13.49 10.56 -11.16
N PRO A 118 -13.40 11.88 -11.45
CA PRO A 118 -12.20 12.66 -11.13
C PRO A 118 -11.95 12.73 -9.62
N LEU A 119 -10.69 12.57 -9.19
CA LEU A 119 -10.32 12.56 -7.77
C LEU A 119 -9.59 13.83 -7.33
N ALA A 120 -10.01 14.39 -6.21
CA ALA A 120 -9.32 15.47 -5.52
C ALA A 120 -8.01 14.98 -4.88
N ASN A 121 -7.00 15.85 -4.87
CA ASN A 121 -5.75 15.60 -4.17
C ASN A 121 -5.99 15.50 -2.65
N LEU A 122 -5.53 14.41 -2.02
CA LEU A 122 -5.68 14.14 -0.58
C LEU A 122 -5.14 15.25 0.34
N GLN A 123 -4.05 15.91 -0.06
CA GLN A 123 -3.37 16.95 0.71
C GLN A 123 -3.90 18.36 0.41
N ASN A 124 -4.67 18.54 -0.67
CA ASN A 124 -5.17 19.83 -1.11
C ASN A 124 -6.61 19.71 -1.65
N SER A 125 -7.52 19.30 -0.76
CA SER A 125 -8.93 19.04 -1.10
C SER A 125 -9.88 20.18 -0.74
N TRP A 126 -9.38 21.31 -0.25
CA TRP A 126 -10.20 22.48 0.09
C TRP A 126 -10.18 23.51 -1.04
N LEU A 127 -11.36 23.94 -1.49
CA LEU A 127 -11.57 25.09 -2.38
C LEU A 127 -11.55 26.44 -1.65
N MET A 128 -11.26 26.42 -0.37
CA MET A 128 -11.14 27.59 0.48
C MET A 128 -9.79 27.62 1.19
N PRO A 129 -9.16 28.80 1.32
CA PRO A 129 -7.95 28.95 2.13
C PRO A 129 -8.30 28.94 3.62
N PHE A 130 -7.30 28.83 4.50
CA PHE A 130 -7.50 29.03 5.95
C PHE A 130 -8.05 30.43 6.26
N LEU A 131 -8.71 30.58 7.40
CA LEU A 131 -9.46 31.77 7.81
C LEU A 131 -8.73 33.11 7.56
N PRO A 132 -7.41 33.29 7.84
CA PRO A 132 -6.71 34.55 7.63
C PRO A 132 -6.67 35.05 6.19
N LYS A 133 -6.81 34.14 5.23
CA LYS A 133 -6.78 34.44 3.79
C LYS A 133 -8.15 34.21 3.13
N ARG A 134 -9.19 33.87 3.90
CA ARG A 134 -10.52 33.56 3.39
C ARG A 134 -11.36 34.82 3.35
N ASP A 135 -11.88 35.14 2.16
CA ASP A 135 -12.81 36.25 2.00
C ASP A 135 -14.15 35.94 2.70
N LYS A 136 -14.83 36.98 3.20
CA LYS A 136 -16.14 36.82 3.88
C LYS A 136 -17.21 36.19 2.98
N ASP A 137 -17.17 36.48 1.69
CA ASP A 137 -18.10 35.96 0.68
C ASP A 137 -17.59 34.68 0.01
N HIS A 138 -16.45 34.11 0.42
CA HIS A 138 -15.85 32.92 -0.22
C HIS A 138 -16.80 31.73 -0.25
N ILE A 139 -17.28 31.30 0.92
CA ILE A 139 -18.21 30.18 1.08
C ILE A 139 -19.59 30.51 0.49
N PRO A 140 -20.21 31.68 0.80
CA PRO A 140 -21.50 32.06 0.20
C PRO A 140 -21.50 32.10 -1.33
N LEU A 141 -20.42 32.56 -1.94
CA LEU A 141 -20.28 32.62 -3.40
C LEU A 141 -20.26 31.23 -4.02
N LEU A 142 -19.51 30.29 -3.44
CA LEU A 142 -19.46 28.90 -3.91
C LEU A 142 -20.81 28.20 -3.75
N TRP A 143 -21.55 28.46 -2.67
CA TRP A 143 -22.93 27.98 -2.51
C TRP A 143 -23.90 28.58 -3.53
N GLN A 144 -23.76 29.87 -3.84
CA GLN A 144 -24.55 30.52 -4.90
C GLN A 144 -24.29 29.84 -6.25
N PHE A 145 -23.02 29.61 -6.59
CA PHE A 145 -22.63 28.95 -7.83
C PHE A 145 -23.07 27.49 -7.88
N TYR A 146 -22.96 26.75 -6.77
CA TYR A 146 -23.43 25.38 -6.66
C TYR A 146 -24.93 25.26 -6.97
N GLY A 147 -25.76 26.11 -6.38
CA GLY A 147 -27.20 26.14 -6.68
C GLY A 147 -27.49 26.43 -8.16
N HIS A 148 -26.71 27.31 -8.80
CA HIS A 148 -26.83 27.60 -10.23
C HIS A 148 -26.52 26.36 -11.10
N ILE A 149 -25.40 25.67 -10.84
CA ILE A 149 -24.95 24.55 -11.69
C ILE A 149 -25.81 23.29 -11.56
N LEU A 150 -26.63 23.18 -10.50
CA LEU A 150 -27.57 22.07 -10.35
C LEU A 150 -28.74 22.13 -11.33
N ASP A 151 -29.09 23.30 -11.86
CA ASP A 151 -30.21 23.48 -12.79
C ASP A 151 -29.78 24.03 -14.16
N ALA A 152 -28.56 24.56 -14.27
CA ALA A 152 -28.02 25.07 -15.52
C ALA A 152 -27.56 23.95 -16.48
N SER A 153 -27.42 24.33 -17.74
CA SER A 153 -26.74 23.61 -18.80
C SER A 153 -25.59 24.47 -19.33
N PRO A 154 -24.69 23.95 -20.20
CA PRO A 154 -23.66 24.78 -20.82
C PRO A 154 -24.22 26.00 -21.58
N GLU A 155 -25.45 25.96 -22.08
CA GLU A 155 -26.10 27.10 -22.74
C GLU A 155 -26.47 28.21 -21.78
N THR A 156 -26.79 27.84 -20.53
CA THR A 156 -27.32 28.73 -19.49
C THR A 156 -26.33 28.97 -18.36
N LEU A 157 -25.09 28.49 -18.49
CA LEU A 157 -24.02 28.70 -17.52
C LEU A 157 -23.75 30.21 -17.35
N ASP A 158 -23.91 30.71 -16.13
CA ASP A 158 -23.55 32.07 -15.75
C ASP A 158 -22.03 32.16 -15.61
N THR A 159 -21.39 32.59 -16.70
CA THR A 159 -19.94 32.70 -16.79
C THR A 159 -19.40 33.82 -15.89
N GLU A 160 -20.18 34.87 -15.61
CA GLU A 160 -19.75 35.95 -14.72
C GLU A 160 -19.70 35.46 -13.27
N LEU A 161 -20.69 34.68 -12.84
CA LEU A 161 -20.71 34.04 -11.53
C LEU A 161 -19.55 33.04 -11.38
N MET A 162 -19.28 32.24 -12.41
CA MET A 162 -18.15 31.31 -12.43
C MET A 162 -16.80 32.06 -12.37
N ASP A 163 -16.61 33.13 -13.16
CA ASP A 163 -15.37 33.92 -13.13
C ASP A 163 -15.15 34.58 -11.76
N ARG A 164 -16.21 35.03 -11.09
CA ARG A 164 -16.13 35.50 -9.69
C ARG A 164 -15.66 34.41 -8.74
N CYS A 165 -16.10 33.16 -8.93
CA CYS A 165 -15.61 32.01 -8.15
C CYS A 165 -14.13 31.75 -8.45
N LEU A 166 -13.74 31.69 -9.73
CA LEU A 166 -12.35 31.49 -10.16
C LEU A 166 -11.40 32.59 -9.68
N GLY A 167 -11.92 33.78 -9.40
CA GLY A 167 -11.17 34.88 -8.77
C GLY A 167 -10.85 34.66 -7.28
N LYS A 168 -11.45 33.68 -6.61
CA LYS A 168 -11.19 33.38 -5.20
C LYS A 168 -9.92 32.52 -5.04
N LEU A 169 -9.18 32.78 -3.97
CA LEU A 169 -7.97 32.01 -3.65
C LEU A 169 -8.30 30.52 -3.52
N LYS A 170 -7.43 29.60 -3.97
CA LYS A 170 -7.66 28.14 -4.01
C LYS A 170 -8.71 27.65 -5.01
N VAL A 171 -9.52 28.51 -5.64
CA VAL A 171 -10.52 28.10 -6.63
C VAL A 171 -9.92 28.05 -8.03
N GLY A 172 -9.41 26.88 -8.42
CA GLY A 172 -8.89 26.63 -9.77
C GLY A 172 -9.93 26.03 -10.72
N MET A 173 -9.78 26.29 -12.03
CA MET A 173 -10.66 25.76 -13.09
C MET A 173 -10.87 24.24 -13.00
N ALA A 174 -9.79 23.48 -12.87
CA ALA A 174 -9.87 22.02 -12.78
C ALA A 174 -10.70 21.56 -11.58
N PHE A 175 -10.40 22.05 -10.37
CA PHE A 175 -11.10 21.62 -9.16
C PHE A 175 -12.57 22.05 -9.19
N LEU A 176 -12.85 23.31 -9.57
CA LEU A 176 -14.23 23.81 -9.63
C LEU A 176 -15.10 22.97 -10.58
N THR A 177 -14.56 22.63 -11.75
CA THR A 177 -15.28 21.83 -12.76
C THR A 177 -15.34 20.33 -12.43
N MET A 178 -14.38 19.78 -11.67
CA MET A 178 -14.55 18.48 -11.01
C MET A 178 -15.72 18.50 -10.03
N GLY A 179 -15.84 19.57 -9.24
CA GLY A 179 -16.97 19.78 -8.34
C GLY A 179 -18.33 19.85 -9.06
N MET A 180 -18.36 20.52 -10.22
CA MET A 180 -19.54 20.53 -11.09
C MET A 180 -19.86 19.13 -11.62
N PHE A 181 -18.84 18.39 -12.08
CA PHE A 181 -18.98 17.00 -12.55
C PHE A 181 -19.50 16.07 -11.44
N TRP A 182 -18.99 16.16 -10.21
CA TRP A 182 -19.47 15.33 -9.10
C TRP A 182 -20.95 15.55 -8.77
N ALA A 183 -21.44 16.78 -8.99
CA ALA A 183 -22.81 17.17 -8.67
C ALA A 183 -23.81 16.88 -9.79
N ARG A 184 -23.41 17.07 -11.05
CA ARG A 184 -24.21 16.83 -12.25
C ARG A 184 -23.33 16.21 -13.34
N PRO A 185 -22.95 14.92 -13.18
CA PRO A 185 -22.08 14.21 -14.12
C PRO A 185 -22.78 13.92 -15.45
N ASP A 186 -24.07 14.18 -15.54
CA ASP A 186 -24.91 14.11 -16.74
C ASP A 186 -24.89 15.42 -17.58
N VAL A 187 -24.25 16.49 -17.07
CA VAL A 187 -24.23 17.80 -17.72
C VAL A 187 -22.82 18.35 -17.89
N TRP A 188 -22.00 18.27 -16.85
CA TRP A 188 -20.71 18.94 -16.83
C TRP A 188 -19.58 17.97 -17.17
N VAL A 189 -18.51 18.51 -17.72
CA VAL A 189 -17.22 17.80 -17.91
C VAL A 189 -16.18 18.47 -17.03
N ALA A 190 -15.36 17.69 -16.33
CA ALA A 190 -14.25 18.21 -15.54
C ALA A 190 -13.10 18.66 -16.46
N ALA A 191 -12.63 19.90 -16.29
CA ALA A 191 -11.46 20.43 -17.00
C ALA A 191 -10.15 20.10 -16.25
N ASP A 192 -10.02 18.86 -15.80
CA ASP A 192 -8.80 18.33 -15.17
C ASP A 192 -7.76 17.88 -16.21
N GLY A 193 -6.58 17.47 -15.74
CA GLY A 193 -5.46 17.13 -16.63
C GLY A 193 -5.76 15.98 -17.59
N LYS A 194 -6.52 14.96 -17.15
CA LYS A 194 -6.82 13.78 -17.99
C LYS A 194 -7.80 14.17 -19.10
N ASN A 195 -8.92 14.76 -18.73
CA ASN A 195 -9.98 15.14 -19.66
C ASN A 195 -9.54 16.22 -20.66
N VAL A 196 -8.76 17.21 -20.22
CA VAL A 196 -8.25 18.28 -21.11
C VAL A 196 -7.28 17.73 -22.15
N GLU A 197 -6.37 16.85 -21.74
CA GLU A 197 -5.39 16.27 -22.65
C GLU A 197 -6.04 15.30 -23.63
N PHE A 198 -7.00 14.50 -23.14
CA PHE A 198 -7.80 13.61 -23.98
C PHE A 198 -8.67 14.37 -25.00
N ALA A 199 -9.30 15.48 -24.58
CA ALA A 199 -10.02 16.37 -25.50
C ALA A 199 -9.10 16.94 -26.58
N LYS A 200 -7.87 17.32 -26.21
CA LYS A 200 -6.88 17.88 -27.14
C LYS A 200 -6.46 16.88 -28.20
N ILE A 201 -6.12 15.65 -27.83
CA ILE A 201 -5.69 14.63 -28.80
C ILE A 201 -6.83 14.20 -29.74
N ARG A 202 -8.08 14.28 -29.28
CA ARG A 202 -9.27 14.04 -30.12
C ARG A 202 -9.66 15.25 -30.97
N GLY A 203 -8.90 16.35 -30.88
CA GLY A 203 -9.14 17.57 -31.65
C GLY A 203 -10.33 18.41 -31.20
N ILE A 204 -10.84 18.18 -29.97
CA ILE A 204 -12.00 18.90 -29.42
C ILE A 204 -11.61 20.30 -28.95
N GLY A 205 -10.48 20.44 -28.24
CA GLY A 205 -9.99 21.75 -27.81
C GLY A 205 -8.91 21.71 -26.73
N ASP A 206 -8.24 22.84 -26.55
CA ASP A 206 -7.24 23.06 -25.51
C ASP A 206 -7.86 23.39 -24.13
N LYS A 207 -7.00 23.44 -23.10
CA LYS A 207 -7.39 23.79 -21.73
C LYS A 207 -8.14 25.14 -21.67
N PRO A 208 -9.35 25.20 -21.08
CA PRO A 208 -10.06 26.45 -20.92
C PRO A 208 -9.38 27.37 -19.89
N ALA A 209 -9.22 28.65 -20.25
CA ALA A 209 -8.55 29.66 -19.42
C ALA A 209 -9.50 30.65 -18.72
N SER A 210 -10.80 30.59 -19.01
CA SER A 210 -11.85 31.45 -18.42
C SER A 210 -13.18 30.70 -18.37
N ALA A 211 -14.19 31.21 -17.65
CA ALA A 211 -15.50 30.59 -17.61
C ALA A 211 -16.16 30.51 -18.99
N SER A 212 -16.03 31.54 -19.84
CA SER A 212 -16.54 31.49 -21.22
C SER A 212 -15.83 30.41 -22.04
N ALA A 213 -14.50 30.30 -21.92
CA ALA A 213 -13.74 29.27 -22.62
C ALA A 213 -14.13 27.86 -22.11
N TYR A 214 -14.38 27.70 -20.82
CA TYR A 214 -14.87 26.44 -20.25
C TYR A 214 -16.25 26.07 -20.79
N ARG A 215 -17.18 27.02 -20.83
CA ARG A 215 -18.51 26.81 -21.39
C ARG A 215 -18.44 26.28 -22.82
N ASP A 216 -17.65 26.95 -23.66
CA ASP A 216 -17.53 26.61 -25.08
C ASP A 216 -16.81 25.27 -25.26
N TRP A 217 -15.78 24.98 -24.44
CA TRP A 217 -15.10 23.68 -24.40
C TRP A 217 -16.03 22.54 -23.95
N CYS A 218 -16.83 22.75 -22.90
CA CYS A 218 -17.77 21.76 -22.38
C CYS A 218 -18.84 21.42 -23.43
N LYS A 219 -19.33 22.41 -24.19
CA LYS A 219 -20.24 22.20 -25.32
C LYS A 219 -19.59 21.37 -26.42
N ALA A 220 -18.34 21.67 -26.77
CA ALA A 220 -17.62 20.92 -27.79
C ALA A 220 -17.41 19.46 -27.38
N VAL A 221 -17.14 19.18 -26.11
CA VAL A 221 -17.07 17.79 -25.61
C VAL A 221 -18.42 17.10 -25.72
N LEU A 222 -19.49 17.74 -25.25
CA LEU A 222 -20.85 17.18 -25.35
C LEU A 222 -21.28 16.88 -26.80
N GLU A 223 -20.96 17.78 -27.73
CA GLU A 223 -21.22 17.57 -29.16
C GLU A 223 -20.39 16.41 -29.72
N ALA A 224 -19.12 16.30 -29.32
CA ALA A 224 -18.23 15.24 -29.78
C ALA A 224 -18.54 13.85 -29.21
N THR A 225 -19.32 13.79 -28.12
CA THR A 225 -19.64 12.54 -27.41
C THR A 225 -21.13 12.20 -27.44
N ASP A 226 -21.92 12.90 -28.27
CA ASP A 226 -23.39 12.78 -28.32
C ASP A 226 -24.06 12.88 -26.93
N GLY A 227 -23.48 13.69 -26.04
CA GLY A 227 -23.93 13.88 -24.66
C GLY A 227 -23.33 12.91 -23.63
N ASP A 228 -22.59 11.87 -24.04
CA ASP A 228 -22.03 10.88 -23.12
C ASP A 228 -20.69 11.31 -22.50
N VAL A 229 -20.80 12.21 -21.53
CA VAL A 229 -19.65 12.76 -20.78
C VAL A 229 -19.05 11.76 -19.78
N LEU A 230 -19.83 10.76 -19.35
CA LEU A 230 -19.39 9.72 -18.40
C LEU A 230 -18.39 8.80 -19.08
N SER A 231 -18.74 8.27 -20.25
CA SER A 231 -17.82 7.45 -21.05
C SER A 231 -16.61 8.25 -21.48
N PHE A 232 -16.78 9.52 -21.87
CA PHE A 232 -15.64 10.39 -22.18
C PHE A 232 -14.64 10.50 -21.02
N SER A 233 -15.11 10.76 -19.79
CA SER A 233 -14.24 10.88 -18.62
C SER A 233 -13.57 9.55 -18.26
N LYS A 234 -14.29 8.43 -18.44
CA LYS A 234 -13.73 7.08 -18.28
C LYS A 234 -12.65 6.78 -19.33
N GLU A 235 -12.91 7.06 -20.60
CA GLU A 235 -11.95 6.87 -21.70
C GLU A 235 -10.70 7.72 -21.48
N ALA A 236 -10.87 9.00 -21.09
CA ALA A 236 -9.76 9.88 -20.76
C ALA A 236 -8.92 9.32 -19.60
N HIS A 237 -9.56 8.70 -18.61
CA HIS A 237 -8.88 8.04 -17.50
C HIS A 237 -8.06 6.83 -17.98
N LEU A 238 -8.66 5.92 -18.74
CA LEU A 238 -7.99 4.72 -19.28
C LEU A 238 -6.84 5.10 -20.22
N TRP A 239 -7.08 6.07 -21.09
CA TRP A 239 -6.05 6.62 -21.97
C TRP A 239 -4.85 7.21 -21.21
N ALA A 240 -5.11 7.95 -20.14
CA ALA A 240 -4.04 8.54 -19.32
C ALA A 240 -3.19 7.48 -18.61
N ILE A 241 -3.76 6.32 -18.29
CA ILE A 241 -3.05 5.15 -17.77
C ILE A 241 -2.15 4.55 -18.86
N GLU A 242 -2.69 4.35 -20.06
CA GLU A 242 -2.00 3.72 -21.19
C GLU A 242 -0.83 4.55 -21.74
N GLU A 243 -1.02 5.86 -21.98
CA GLU A 243 -0.01 6.72 -22.64
C GLU A 243 1.11 7.21 -21.73
N LYS A 244 0.82 7.53 -20.45
CA LYS A 244 1.82 8.19 -19.58
C LYS A 244 2.78 7.23 -18.88
N GLY A 245 2.66 5.92 -19.12
CA GLY A 245 3.23 4.92 -18.21
C GLY A 245 2.81 5.17 -16.75
N GLY A 246 1.72 5.92 -16.58
CA GLY A 246 1.18 6.31 -15.29
C GLY A 246 0.57 5.06 -14.73
N LYS A 247 1.17 4.55 -13.65
CA LYS A 247 0.64 3.37 -12.93
C LYS A 247 -0.88 3.52 -12.85
N PRO A 248 -1.66 2.53 -13.33
CA PRO A 248 -3.11 2.55 -13.19
C PRO A 248 -3.49 2.91 -11.75
N GLU A 249 -4.60 3.61 -11.55
CA GLU A 249 -5.34 3.46 -10.29
C GLU A 249 -5.46 1.96 -10.07
N LYS A 250 -4.87 1.46 -8.97
CA LYS A 250 -4.47 0.06 -8.78
C LYS A 250 -5.65 -0.91 -8.94
N GLU A 251 -5.96 -1.29 -10.18
CA GLU A 251 -6.80 -2.44 -10.50
C GLU A 251 -5.95 -3.67 -10.82
N THR A 252 -4.65 -3.49 -11.10
CA THR A 252 -3.71 -4.61 -11.14
C THR A 252 -3.22 -4.89 -9.73
N LEU A 253 -3.37 -6.14 -9.33
CA LEU A 253 -2.71 -6.67 -8.13
C LEU A 253 -1.22 -6.32 -8.19
N ALA A 254 -0.60 -6.12 -7.03
CA ALA A 254 0.82 -5.82 -6.96
C ALA A 254 1.61 -7.10 -6.67
N ALA A 255 2.88 -7.11 -7.06
CA ALA A 255 3.74 -8.26 -6.86
C ALA A 255 3.81 -8.68 -5.37
N PRO A 256 3.77 -10.00 -5.07
CA PRO A 256 3.77 -11.13 -6.01
C PRO A 256 2.37 -11.59 -6.47
N PHE A 257 1.30 -10.88 -6.11
CA PHE A 257 -0.08 -11.34 -6.34
C PHE A 257 -0.52 -11.28 -7.80
N ASP A 258 0.03 -10.36 -8.59
CA ASP A 258 -0.17 -10.25 -10.04
C ASP A 258 0.28 -11.49 -10.82
N ALA A 259 1.31 -12.18 -10.34
CA ALA A 259 1.83 -13.39 -10.95
C ALA A 259 1.05 -14.65 -10.54
N ILE A 260 0.23 -14.57 -9.49
CA ILE A 260 -0.45 -15.72 -8.88
C ILE A 260 -1.96 -15.71 -9.18
N PHE A 261 -2.55 -14.52 -9.23
CA PHE A 261 -3.99 -14.33 -9.38
C PHE A 261 -4.33 -13.53 -10.62
N GLU A 262 -5.43 -13.90 -11.28
CA GLU A 262 -5.96 -13.20 -12.44
C GLU A 262 -6.60 -11.85 -12.06
N ASN A 263 -7.22 -11.76 -10.89
CA ASN A 263 -7.94 -10.58 -10.40
C ASN A 263 -8.17 -10.63 -8.88
N GLU A 264 -8.67 -9.53 -8.30
CA GLU A 264 -8.97 -9.40 -6.87
C GLU A 264 -10.00 -10.42 -6.39
N GLN A 265 -11.01 -10.75 -7.21
CA GLN A 265 -12.05 -11.72 -6.83
C GLN A 265 -11.44 -13.11 -6.63
N GLN A 266 -10.56 -13.54 -7.54
CA GLN A 266 -9.84 -14.81 -7.43
C GLN A 266 -8.89 -14.81 -6.23
N ALA A 267 -8.17 -13.70 -6.02
CA ALA A 267 -7.28 -13.53 -4.87
C ALA A 267 -8.03 -13.65 -3.55
N SER A 268 -9.14 -12.92 -3.40
CA SER A 268 -9.96 -12.92 -2.19
C SER A 268 -10.55 -14.30 -1.88
N LEU A 269 -11.10 -14.96 -2.91
CA LEU A 269 -11.62 -16.33 -2.77
C LEU A 269 -10.54 -17.30 -2.30
N ALA A 270 -9.35 -17.24 -2.89
CA ALA A 270 -8.26 -18.12 -2.52
C ALA A 270 -7.79 -17.87 -1.08
N LEU A 271 -7.58 -16.60 -0.70
CA LEU A 271 -7.15 -16.23 0.66
C LEU A 271 -8.18 -16.61 1.73
N ASP A 272 -9.48 -16.60 1.41
CA ASP A 272 -10.52 -17.10 2.32
C ASP A 272 -10.41 -18.61 2.60
N TYR A 273 -10.05 -19.41 1.60
CA TYR A 273 -9.77 -20.84 1.82
C TYR A 273 -8.52 -21.05 2.68
N PHE A 274 -7.46 -20.27 2.46
CA PHE A 274 -6.29 -20.29 3.34
C PHE A 274 -6.66 -19.94 4.79
N GLN A 275 -7.50 -18.93 5.00
CA GLN A 275 -7.97 -18.53 6.32
C GLN A 275 -8.75 -19.67 7.00
N LYS A 276 -9.69 -20.30 6.29
CA LYS A 276 -10.45 -21.46 6.81
C LYS A 276 -9.54 -22.60 7.23
N VAL A 277 -8.52 -22.93 6.43
CA VAL A 277 -7.56 -24.00 6.75
C VAL A 277 -6.68 -23.64 7.94
N ILE A 278 -6.19 -22.39 8.03
CA ILE A 278 -5.43 -21.92 9.20
C ILE A 278 -6.26 -22.05 10.47
N LEU A 279 -7.50 -21.54 10.46
CA LEU A 279 -8.38 -21.60 11.62
C LEU A 279 -8.67 -23.05 12.02
N HIS A 280 -8.87 -23.97 11.07
CA HIS A 280 -9.04 -25.40 11.38
C HIS A 280 -7.77 -26.01 12.00
N LEU A 281 -6.61 -25.74 11.42
CA LEU A 281 -5.32 -26.25 11.92
C LEU A 281 -4.95 -25.69 13.30
N GLN A 282 -5.46 -24.53 13.67
CA GLN A 282 -5.18 -23.86 14.96
C GLN A 282 -6.37 -23.87 15.94
N ASP A 283 -7.38 -24.70 15.72
CA ASP A 283 -8.55 -24.83 16.60
C ASP A 283 -9.31 -23.51 16.82
N GLY A 284 -9.35 -22.66 15.78
CA GLY A 284 -10.02 -21.36 15.76
C GLY A 284 -9.14 -20.18 16.19
N GLU A 285 -7.91 -20.43 16.65
CA GLU A 285 -7.00 -19.35 17.06
C GLU A 285 -6.42 -18.61 15.85
N PRO A 286 -6.52 -17.26 15.79
CA PRO A 286 -6.02 -16.49 14.65
C PRO A 286 -4.51 -16.23 14.72
N GLN A 287 -3.91 -16.21 15.92
CA GLN A 287 -2.47 -16.01 16.08
C GLN A 287 -1.70 -17.21 15.54
N LYS A 288 -0.64 -16.95 14.78
CA LYS A 288 0.17 -18.01 14.19
C LYS A 288 0.84 -18.88 15.25
N SER A 289 0.68 -20.19 15.12
CA SER A 289 1.42 -21.23 15.84
C SER A 289 2.80 -21.50 15.24
N SER A 290 3.73 -22.02 16.05
CA SER A 290 5.08 -22.39 15.61
C SER A 290 5.14 -23.57 14.61
N GLN A 291 3.99 -24.17 14.30
CA GLN A 291 3.85 -25.28 13.36
C GLN A 291 3.40 -24.80 11.97
N LEU A 292 2.88 -23.57 11.84
CA LEU A 292 2.36 -23.06 10.57
C LEU A 292 3.27 -22.04 9.90
N ASN A 293 3.41 -22.14 8.58
CA ASN A 293 4.18 -21.19 7.78
C ASN A 293 3.52 -20.93 6.42
N THR A 294 3.19 -19.66 6.17
CA THR A 294 2.83 -19.14 4.86
C THR A 294 4.09 -18.79 4.06
N THR A 295 4.23 -19.23 2.83
CA THR A 295 5.38 -18.91 1.95
C THR A 295 4.92 -18.66 0.52
N ILE A 296 5.76 -17.99 -0.28
CA ILE A 296 5.54 -17.79 -1.72
C ILE A 296 6.82 -18.16 -2.50
N PRO A 297 7.08 -19.47 -2.72
CA PRO A 297 8.30 -19.91 -3.37
C PRO A 297 8.36 -19.42 -4.82
N GLY A 298 9.45 -18.72 -5.17
CA GLY A 298 9.69 -18.24 -6.52
C GLY A 298 8.60 -17.31 -7.09
N TRP A 299 7.74 -16.75 -6.23
CA TRP A 299 6.67 -15.80 -6.60
C TRP A 299 5.61 -16.39 -7.54
N ARG A 300 5.43 -17.72 -7.52
CA ARG A 300 4.55 -18.43 -8.47
C ARG A 300 3.33 -19.07 -7.84
N HIS A 301 3.37 -19.38 -6.55
CA HIS A 301 2.27 -20.02 -5.83
C HIS A 301 2.38 -19.71 -4.34
N ILE A 302 1.25 -19.76 -3.64
CA ILE A 302 1.15 -19.61 -2.19
C ILE A 302 1.15 -21.00 -1.55
N ASN A 303 1.95 -21.17 -0.51
CA ASN A 303 1.98 -22.38 0.31
C ASN A 303 1.60 -22.08 1.76
N LEU A 304 0.74 -22.91 2.33
CA LEU A 304 0.52 -23.05 3.76
C LEU A 304 1.11 -24.37 4.21
N ASN A 305 2.24 -24.29 4.92
CA ASN A 305 2.94 -25.45 5.42
C ASN A 305 2.56 -25.72 6.87
N TYR A 306 2.24 -26.97 7.19
CA TYR A 306 2.14 -27.48 8.55
C TYR A 306 3.35 -28.38 8.83
N VAL A 307 4.19 -27.96 9.77
CA VAL A 307 5.53 -28.50 10.03
C VAL A 307 6.37 -28.52 8.76
N LYS A 308 6.43 -29.63 8.04
CA LYS A 308 7.25 -29.78 6.82
C LYS A 308 6.44 -30.11 5.57
N TRP A 309 5.11 -30.14 5.70
CA TRP A 309 4.20 -30.56 4.64
C TRP A 309 3.36 -29.38 4.15
N PRO A 310 3.22 -29.17 2.83
CA PRO A 310 2.27 -28.20 2.31
C PRO A 310 0.86 -28.74 2.50
N ALA A 311 0.15 -28.17 3.48
CA ALA A 311 -1.21 -28.55 3.81
C ALA A 311 -2.22 -28.02 2.78
N LEU A 312 -1.95 -26.82 2.27
CA LEU A 312 -2.71 -26.17 1.20
C LEU A 312 -1.77 -25.34 0.33
N SER A 313 -1.94 -25.41 -0.98
CA SER A 313 -1.23 -24.54 -1.92
C SER A 313 -2.15 -24.06 -3.05
N PHE A 314 -1.87 -22.86 -3.56
CA PHE A 314 -2.60 -22.25 -4.68
C PHE A 314 -1.63 -21.64 -5.69
N GLY A 315 -1.84 -21.88 -6.98
CA GLY A 315 -1.02 -21.32 -8.07
C GLY A 315 -0.46 -22.35 -9.05
N TYR A 316 -1.17 -23.48 -9.24
CA TYR A 316 -0.81 -24.52 -10.21
C TYR A 316 -1.81 -24.58 -11.38
N PRO A 317 -1.83 -23.59 -12.29
CA PRO A 317 -2.85 -23.50 -13.34
C PRO A 317 -2.89 -24.71 -14.28
N GLU A 318 -1.76 -25.41 -14.45
CA GLU A 318 -1.66 -26.61 -15.31
C GLU A 318 -2.23 -27.89 -14.67
N PHE A 319 -2.46 -27.91 -13.35
CA PHE A 319 -2.81 -29.13 -12.61
C PHE A 319 -4.10 -29.04 -11.79
N GLY A 320 -4.75 -27.87 -11.72
CA GLY A 320 -6.02 -27.69 -11.01
C GLY A 320 -6.12 -26.43 -10.15
N GLN A 321 -5.13 -25.53 -10.15
CA GLN A 321 -5.05 -24.35 -9.27
C GLN A 321 -4.72 -24.69 -7.80
N TRP A 322 -5.36 -25.69 -7.19
CA TRP A 322 -5.12 -26.10 -5.80
C TRP A 322 -4.31 -27.39 -5.69
N GLN A 323 -3.42 -27.44 -4.69
CA GLN A 323 -2.81 -28.66 -4.18
C GLN A 323 -3.19 -28.82 -2.72
N VAL A 324 -3.71 -30.00 -2.35
CA VAL A 324 -4.19 -30.33 -1.00
C VAL A 324 -3.60 -31.66 -0.54
N ILE A 325 -3.56 -31.88 0.76
CA ILE A 325 -2.97 -33.07 1.37
C ILE A 325 -4.02 -34.08 1.84
N PHE A 326 -3.74 -35.37 1.66
CA PHE A 326 -4.58 -36.46 2.16
C PHE A 326 -3.74 -37.56 2.82
N SER A 327 -4.23 -38.09 3.94
CA SER A 327 -3.73 -39.35 4.51
C SER A 327 -4.20 -40.52 3.64
N LYS A 328 -3.61 -41.71 3.84
CA LYS A 328 -3.94 -42.90 3.06
C LYS A 328 -5.42 -43.31 3.17
N GLU A 329 -6.03 -43.13 4.32
CA GLU A 329 -7.46 -43.45 4.51
C GLU A 329 -8.37 -42.39 3.84
N ARG A 330 -7.97 -41.12 3.93
CA ARG A 330 -8.77 -40.00 3.40
C ARG A 330 -8.72 -39.91 1.88
N ILE A 331 -7.61 -40.28 1.24
CA ILE A 331 -7.53 -40.30 -0.22
C ILE A 331 -8.42 -41.38 -0.84
N GLU A 332 -8.59 -42.54 -0.18
CA GLU A 332 -9.53 -43.57 -0.64
C GLU A 332 -10.97 -43.05 -0.59
N SER A 333 -11.31 -42.31 0.48
CA SER A 333 -12.60 -41.64 0.62
C SER A 333 -12.81 -40.55 -0.44
N LEU A 334 -11.75 -39.81 -0.78
CA LEU A 334 -11.78 -38.80 -1.85
C LEU A 334 -12.02 -39.47 -3.21
N LEU A 335 -11.28 -40.53 -3.54
CA LEU A 335 -11.37 -41.25 -4.81
C LEU A 335 -12.74 -41.92 -5.03
N ALA A 336 -13.47 -42.23 -3.95
CA ALA A 336 -14.85 -42.70 -4.07
C ALA A 336 -15.82 -41.61 -4.57
N VAL A 337 -15.48 -40.33 -4.36
CA VAL A 337 -16.29 -39.17 -4.77
C VAL A 337 -15.75 -38.52 -6.05
N LEU A 338 -14.42 -38.49 -6.20
CA LEU A 338 -13.67 -37.92 -7.32
C LEU A 338 -12.62 -38.93 -7.83
N PRO A 339 -13.03 -39.95 -8.61
CA PRO A 339 -12.14 -41.06 -9.01
C PRO A 339 -10.99 -40.65 -9.92
N ASP A 340 -11.16 -39.57 -10.70
CA ASP A 340 -10.20 -39.14 -11.72
C ASP A 340 -9.26 -38.01 -11.24
N VAL A 341 -9.14 -37.82 -9.92
CA VAL A 341 -8.29 -36.76 -9.36
C VAL A 341 -6.80 -37.11 -9.47
N ALA A 342 -6.01 -36.16 -9.99
CA ALA A 342 -4.56 -36.29 -10.04
C ALA A 342 -3.97 -36.29 -8.62
N HIS A 343 -3.12 -37.28 -8.32
CA HIS A 343 -2.51 -37.41 -7.00
C HIS A 343 -1.11 -38.04 -7.06
N THR A 344 -0.28 -37.73 -6.06
CA THR A 344 1.05 -38.31 -5.91
C THR A 344 0.97 -39.71 -5.29
N GLU A 345 1.86 -40.62 -5.69
CA GLU A 345 1.99 -41.92 -5.02
C GLU A 345 2.55 -41.77 -3.60
N PHE A 346 2.16 -42.67 -2.70
CA PHE A 346 2.62 -42.61 -1.31
C PHE A 346 4.13 -42.90 -1.17
N GLN A 347 4.76 -43.77 -1.97
CA GLN A 347 6.21 -44.05 -1.97
C GLN A 347 6.94 -43.97 -0.59
N ASN A 348 6.32 -44.49 0.48
CA ASN A 348 6.72 -44.45 1.91
C ASN A 348 6.43 -43.16 2.72
N ASN A 349 5.83 -42.15 2.11
CA ASN A 349 5.29 -40.98 2.78
C ASN A 349 3.96 -41.26 3.50
N PRO A 350 3.69 -40.61 4.63
CA PRO A 350 2.42 -40.75 5.36
C PRO A 350 1.24 -40.04 4.69
N PHE A 351 1.52 -39.12 3.76
CA PHE A 351 0.53 -38.31 3.06
C PHE A 351 0.81 -38.26 1.57
N ALA A 352 -0.23 -38.02 0.78
CA ALA A 352 -0.18 -37.74 -0.65
C ALA A 352 -0.76 -36.35 -0.94
N HIS A 353 -0.32 -35.76 -2.04
CA HIS A 353 -0.89 -34.53 -2.58
C HIS A 353 -1.88 -34.84 -3.69
N CYS A 354 -3.02 -34.15 -3.67
CA CYS A 354 -4.01 -34.18 -4.75
C CYS A 354 -4.17 -32.78 -5.32
N PHE A 355 -4.44 -32.69 -6.61
CA PHE A 355 -4.73 -31.42 -7.28
C PHE A 355 -6.21 -31.31 -7.61
N LEU A 356 -6.84 -30.18 -7.25
CA LEU A 356 -8.29 -29.99 -7.33
C LEU A 356 -8.62 -28.63 -7.94
N THR A 357 -9.62 -28.56 -8.83
CA THR A 357 -10.19 -27.26 -9.23
C THR A 357 -10.88 -26.57 -8.06
N THR A 358 -11.10 -25.26 -8.18
CA THR A 358 -11.83 -24.49 -7.17
C THR A 358 -13.23 -25.06 -6.92
N GLU A 359 -13.94 -25.52 -7.96
CA GLU A 359 -15.26 -26.16 -7.84
C GLU A 359 -15.19 -27.52 -7.13
N GLN A 360 -14.14 -28.30 -7.39
CA GLN A 360 -13.93 -29.58 -6.74
C GLN A 360 -13.61 -29.41 -5.25
N LEU A 361 -12.76 -28.45 -4.89
CA LEU A 361 -12.44 -28.14 -3.50
C LEU A 361 -13.65 -27.57 -2.74
N ALA A 362 -14.47 -26.75 -3.41
CA ALA A 362 -15.69 -26.17 -2.85
C ALA A 362 -16.82 -27.18 -2.61
N ASN A 363 -16.72 -28.40 -3.15
CA ASN A 363 -17.72 -29.44 -2.93
C ASN A 363 -17.77 -29.82 -1.44
N GLU A 364 -18.96 -29.76 -0.83
CA GLU A 364 -19.14 -29.95 0.61
C GLU A 364 -18.59 -31.30 1.12
N THR A 365 -18.76 -32.37 0.35
CA THR A 365 -18.25 -33.70 0.71
C THR A 365 -16.73 -33.74 0.64
N VAL A 366 -16.14 -33.19 -0.43
CA VAL A 366 -14.68 -33.11 -0.62
C VAL A 366 -14.05 -32.27 0.48
N TRP A 367 -14.64 -31.11 0.78
CA TRP A 367 -14.18 -30.23 1.84
C TRP A 367 -14.18 -30.92 3.21
N LYS A 368 -15.24 -31.67 3.55
CA LYS A 368 -15.29 -32.45 4.81
C LYS A 368 -14.21 -33.53 4.88
N ILE A 369 -13.95 -34.24 3.78
CA ILE A 369 -12.87 -35.24 3.72
C ILE A 369 -11.52 -34.56 3.90
N TYR A 370 -11.32 -33.41 3.27
CA TYR A 370 -10.08 -32.63 3.39
C TYR A 370 -9.85 -32.11 4.82
N LEU A 371 -10.87 -31.58 5.50
CA LEU A 371 -10.74 -31.21 6.92
C LEU A 371 -10.32 -32.40 7.80
N GLY A 372 -10.88 -33.58 7.54
CA GLY A 372 -10.47 -34.81 8.22
C GLY A 372 -9.01 -35.21 7.93
N ALA A 373 -8.50 -34.91 6.74
CA ALA A 373 -7.07 -35.11 6.43
C ALA A 373 -6.17 -34.10 7.16
N LEU A 374 -6.63 -32.87 7.38
CA LEU A 374 -5.93 -31.89 8.21
C LEU A 374 -5.87 -32.33 9.68
N ASP A 375 -6.93 -32.95 10.19
CA ASP A 375 -6.94 -33.54 11.55
C ASP A 375 -5.90 -34.68 11.67
N ASP A 376 -5.84 -35.56 10.67
CA ASP A 376 -4.83 -36.62 10.60
C ASP A 376 -3.40 -36.02 10.56
N LEU A 377 -3.22 -34.90 9.84
CA LEU A 377 -1.95 -34.18 9.76
C LEU A 377 -1.54 -33.57 11.11
N LYS A 378 -2.47 -32.92 11.81
CA LYS A 378 -2.23 -32.37 13.16
C LYS A 378 -1.81 -33.48 14.12
N ALA A 379 -2.56 -34.58 14.16
CA ALA A 379 -2.30 -35.71 15.05
C ALA A 379 -0.92 -36.33 14.78
N PHE A 380 -0.53 -36.46 13.51
CA PHE A 380 0.77 -37.00 13.14
C PHE A 380 1.96 -36.12 13.60
N PHE A 381 1.77 -34.80 13.64
CA PHE A 381 2.81 -33.81 13.92
C PHE A 381 2.69 -33.09 15.27
N GLU A 382 1.81 -33.56 16.18
CA GLU A 382 1.42 -32.88 17.42
C GLU A 382 2.59 -32.29 18.23
N ASN A 383 3.74 -32.97 18.28
CA ASN A 383 4.91 -32.57 19.08
C ASN A 383 6.09 -32.02 18.24
N GLN A 384 5.89 -31.71 16.96
CA GLN A 384 6.95 -31.26 16.06
C GLN A 384 6.81 -29.77 15.74
N LYS A 385 7.91 -29.02 15.82
CA LYS A 385 7.98 -27.63 15.34
C LYS A 385 8.29 -27.60 13.85
N SER A 386 7.87 -26.55 13.16
CA SER A 386 8.21 -26.38 11.75
C SER A 386 9.67 -25.97 11.54
N SER A 387 10.35 -26.65 10.61
CA SER A 387 11.66 -26.24 10.09
C SER A 387 11.60 -25.06 9.12
N TYR A 388 10.40 -24.64 8.73
CA TYR A 388 10.17 -23.58 7.74
C TYR A 388 9.86 -22.22 8.38
N ASN A 389 10.04 -22.08 9.70
CA ASN A 389 9.74 -20.84 10.42
C ASN A 389 10.49 -19.62 9.86
N ARG A 390 11.74 -19.81 9.41
CA ARG A 390 12.55 -18.76 8.77
C ARG A 390 12.02 -18.26 7.42
N PHE A 391 11.14 -19.02 6.77
CA PHE A 391 10.58 -18.68 5.46
C PHE A 391 9.18 -18.09 5.55
N HIS A 392 8.64 -17.95 6.76
CA HIS A 392 7.32 -17.44 6.98
C HIS A 392 7.15 -16.02 6.47
N ASN A 393 6.21 -15.80 5.56
CA ASN A 393 5.81 -14.48 5.16
C ASN A 393 4.69 -13.95 6.06
N ARG A 394 5.06 -13.09 7.01
CA ARG A 394 4.13 -12.45 7.97
C ARG A 394 3.05 -11.61 7.29
N PHE A 395 3.39 -10.93 6.20
CA PHE A 395 2.45 -10.05 5.49
C PHE A 395 1.48 -10.85 4.64
N LEU A 396 1.91 -11.98 4.08
CA LEU A 396 0.98 -12.92 3.48
C LEU A 396 0.01 -13.48 4.53
N TYR A 397 0.52 -13.81 5.73
CA TYR A 397 -0.33 -14.27 6.82
C TYR A 397 -1.33 -13.18 7.26
N GLU A 398 -0.90 -11.93 7.35
CA GLU A 398 -1.77 -10.77 7.57
C GLU A 398 -2.83 -10.64 6.47
N ALA A 399 -2.45 -10.70 5.19
CA ALA A 399 -3.40 -10.65 4.08
C ALA A 399 -4.43 -11.79 4.12
N ILE A 400 -4.05 -12.97 4.62
CA ILE A 400 -4.98 -14.10 4.79
C ILE A 400 -5.93 -13.84 5.96
N MET A 401 -5.40 -13.43 7.11
CA MET A 401 -6.15 -13.40 8.38
C MET A 401 -6.93 -12.12 8.61
N ASP A 402 -6.49 -10.99 8.06
CA ASP A 402 -7.08 -9.66 8.26
C ASP A 402 -7.67 -9.10 6.94
N PRO A 403 -9.00 -9.11 6.79
CA PRO A 403 -9.68 -8.54 5.63
C PRO A 403 -9.39 -7.05 5.39
N GLU A 404 -9.13 -6.26 6.44
CA GLU A 404 -8.87 -4.82 6.30
C GLU A 404 -7.51 -4.56 5.66
N SER A 405 -6.48 -5.28 6.12
CA SER A 405 -5.13 -5.22 5.55
C SER A 405 -5.02 -5.96 4.22
N ARG A 406 -5.89 -6.94 3.94
CA ARG A 406 -5.88 -7.75 2.71
C ARG A 406 -5.97 -6.89 1.46
N SER A 407 -6.98 -6.03 1.34
CA SER A 407 -7.16 -5.19 0.14
C SER A 407 -5.93 -4.31 -0.08
N ARG A 408 -5.43 -3.68 0.98
CA ARG A 408 -4.20 -2.90 0.95
C ARG A 408 -3.03 -3.72 0.43
N LEU A 409 -2.77 -4.90 0.99
CA LEU A 409 -1.64 -5.77 0.63
C LEU A 409 -1.75 -6.35 -0.78
N LEU A 410 -2.96 -6.68 -1.25
CA LEU A 410 -3.19 -7.16 -2.61
C LEU A 410 -2.79 -6.13 -3.66
N PHE A 411 -3.06 -4.85 -3.40
CA PHE A 411 -2.79 -3.76 -4.35
C PHE A 411 -1.49 -2.99 -4.07
N GLU A 412 -0.93 -3.06 -2.86
CA GLU A 412 0.39 -2.52 -2.52
C GLU A 412 1.52 -3.52 -2.73
N GLY A 413 1.17 -4.81 -2.77
CA GLY A 413 2.12 -5.89 -2.82
C GLY A 413 2.51 -6.30 -1.40
N LEU A 414 3.13 -7.46 -1.28
CA LEU A 414 3.68 -7.85 0.00
C LEU A 414 4.90 -6.99 0.28
N PRO A 415 4.95 -6.27 1.41
CA PRO A 415 6.18 -5.64 1.84
C PRO A 415 7.24 -6.73 1.92
N SER A 416 8.41 -6.40 1.40
CA SER A 416 9.45 -7.38 1.24
C SER A 416 9.84 -7.93 2.62
N GLN A 417 9.91 -9.26 2.73
CA GLN A 417 10.41 -9.95 3.94
C GLN A 417 11.94 -9.79 4.09
N ALA A 418 12.58 -9.20 3.08
CA ALA A 418 13.93 -8.67 3.04
C ALA A 418 13.85 -7.27 2.43
N GLY A 419 14.37 -6.22 3.05
CA GLY A 419 14.30 -4.85 2.55
C GLY A 419 14.60 -4.67 1.05
N HIS A 420 13.95 -3.65 0.47
CA HIS A 420 14.21 -3.03 -0.85
C HIS A 420 13.93 -3.89 -2.12
N ASP A 421 12.93 -3.56 -2.94
CA ASP A 421 13.01 -2.62 -4.08
C ASP A 421 11.57 -2.41 -4.63
N LYS A 422 11.02 -1.29 -5.09
CA LYS A 422 11.43 0.08 -5.43
C LYS A 422 10.24 0.99 -5.08
N ALA A 423 10.39 1.90 -4.11
CA ALA A 423 9.57 3.10 -4.03
C ALA A 423 10.48 4.30 -4.33
N SER A 424 10.04 5.13 -5.28
CA SER A 424 10.73 6.35 -5.66
C SER A 424 10.70 7.33 -4.48
N ASP A 425 11.90 7.57 -3.97
CA ASP A 425 12.39 8.69 -3.16
C ASP A 425 11.66 9.14 -1.87
N SER A 426 12.48 9.32 -0.84
CA SER A 426 12.21 9.63 0.57
C SER A 426 11.61 8.47 1.40
N THR A 427 12.33 7.76 2.27
CA THR A 427 13.52 8.12 3.06
C THR A 427 14.29 6.86 3.50
N ARG A 428 15.51 6.65 2.99
CA ARG A 428 16.39 5.56 3.48
C ARG A 428 16.77 5.79 4.95
N PRO A 429 16.66 4.80 5.85
CA PRO A 429 17.17 4.92 7.20
C PRO A 429 18.66 5.32 7.22
N LEU A 430 19.00 6.26 8.11
CA LEU A 430 20.37 6.71 8.31
C LEU A 430 20.94 6.10 9.60
N TRP A 431 22.13 5.52 9.50
CA TRP A 431 22.90 5.00 10.62
C TRP A 431 24.16 5.83 10.83
N VAL A 432 24.43 6.20 12.08
CA VAL A 432 25.69 6.83 12.46
C VAL A 432 26.48 5.85 13.32
N ILE A 433 27.68 5.49 12.86
CA ILE A 433 28.55 4.50 13.51
C ILE A 433 29.93 5.08 13.87
N ALA A 434 30.50 4.70 15.00
CA ALA A 434 31.87 5.03 15.40
C ALA A 434 32.82 3.85 15.11
N PRO A 435 33.93 4.05 14.36
CA PRO A 435 34.84 2.97 13.97
C PRO A 435 35.92 2.73 15.04
N GLY A 436 35.50 2.19 16.18
CA GLY A 436 36.38 1.93 17.33
C GLY A 436 36.83 3.21 18.07
N GLU A 437 37.70 3.04 19.06
CA GLU A 437 38.22 4.15 19.87
C GLU A 437 39.04 5.12 19.00
N GLY A 438 38.75 6.42 19.08
CA GLY A 438 39.42 7.46 18.29
C GLY A 438 39.22 7.37 16.77
N GLY A 439 38.37 6.46 16.29
CA GLY A 439 38.14 6.21 14.88
C GLY A 439 39.16 5.28 14.19
N GLY A 440 39.94 4.53 14.98
CA GLY A 440 41.09 3.75 14.50
C GLY A 440 40.79 2.63 13.49
N LEU A 441 39.54 2.21 13.32
CA LEU A 441 39.17 1.15 12.35
C LEU A 441 38.73 1.69 10.99
N TRP A 442 38.63 3.00 10.81
CA TRP A 442 38.06 3.57 9.59
C TRP A 442 38.84 3.20 8.33
N SER A 443 40.17 3.29 8.37
CA SER A 443 41.02 2.96 7.22
C SER A 443 40.84 1.51 6.78
N GLU A 444 40.77 0.58 7.74
CA GLU A 444 40.54 -0.84 7.47
C GLU A 444 39.15 -1.06 6.86
N TRP A 445 38.10 -0.51 7.48
CA TRP A 445 36.71 -0.61 7.00
C TRP A 445 36.56 -0.13 5.56
N PHE A 446 37.18 1.00 5.22
CA PHE A 446 37.11 1.56 3.88
C PHE A 446 37.78 0.64 2.85
N GLU A 447 38.96 0.11 3.17
CA GLU A 447 39.72 -0.80 2.30
C GLU A 447 39.04 -2.17 2.13
N SER A 448 38.55 -2.75 3.22
CA SER A 448 37.89 -4.06 3.22
C SER A 448 36.44 -4.03 2.76
N ARG A 449 35.86 -2.84 2.56
CA ARG A 449 34.43 -2.64 2.24
C ARG A 449 33.51 -3.23 3.32
N THR A 450 33.87 -3.08 4.59
CA THR A 450 33.07 -3.60 5.71
C THR A 450 32.91 -2.58 6.84
N ALA A 451 31.92 -2.81 7.71
CA ALA A 451 31.80 -2.18 9.01
C ALA A 451 31.63 -3.29 10.06
N SER A 452 32.25 -3.14 11.24
CA SER A 452 32.24 -4.18 12.26
C SER A 452 31.98 -3.66 13.67
N VAL A 453 31.39 -4.47 14.54
CA VAL A 453 31.25 -4.17 15.97
C VAL A 453 31.83 -5.29 16.83
N GLY A 454 32.39 -4.92 17.97
CA GLY A 454 33.02 -5.86 18.90
C GLY A 454 32.03 -6.75 19.65
N TRP A 455 32.32 -7.03 20.92
CA TRP A 455 31.56 -7.99 21.76
C TRP A 455 31.74 -9.45 21.33
N ASN A 456 32.96 -9.79 20.91
CA ASN A 456 33.34 -11.10 20.38
C ASN A 456 33.04 -12.26 21.35
N ASP A 457 32.98 -12.02 22.67
CA ASP A 457 32.67 -13.06 23.68
C ASP A 457 31.18 -13.45 23.71
N ILE A 458 30.29 -12.71 23.03
CA ILE A 458 28.91 -13.13 22.79
C ILE A 458 28.86 -14.15 21.63
N GLY A 459 29.81 -14.07 20.69
CA GLY A 459 29.81 -14.89 19.49
C GLY A 459 28.82 -14.39 18.44
N ASP A 460 28.36 -15.32 17.59
CA ASP A 460 27.45 -15.01 16.49
C ASP A 460 26.05 -14.63 17.00
N LEU A 461 25.59 -13.45 16.60
CA LEU A 461 24.31 -12.85 16.98
C LEU A 461 23.10 -13.43 16.24
N THR A 462 23.27 -14.27 15.21
CA THR A 462 22.15 -14.84 14.42
C THR A 462 21.14 -15.65 15.25
N GLY A 463 21.55 -16.21 16.39
CA GLY A 463 20.69 -17.01 17.27
C GLY A 463 19.85 -16.22 18.27
N LEU A 464 19.93 -14.88 18.28
CA LEU A 464 19.21 -14.03 19.23
C LEU A 464 18.00 -13.39 18.52
N GLU A 465 16.79 -13.80 18.93
CA GLU A 465 15.56 -13.45 18.19
C GLU A 465 14.96 -12.10 18.61
N ASP A 466 15.15 -11.68 19.86
CA ASP A 466 14.52 -10.49 20.42
C ASP A 466 15.45 -9.65 21.30
N ILE A 467 15.01 -8.43 21.60
CA ILE A 467 15.78 -7.46 22.38
C ILE A 467 16.17 -7.95 23.78
N ASP A 468 15.40 -8.85 24.38
CA ASP A 468 15.69 -9.38 25.72
C ASP A 468 16.79 -10.45 25.64
N ALA A 469 16.79 -11.29 24.61
CA ALA A 469 17.89 -12.21 24.32
C ALA A 469 19.24 -11.47 24.13
N PHE A 470 19.24 -10.34 23.42
CA PHE A 470 20.44 -9.50 23.30
C PHE A 470 20.88 -8.89 24.63
N ARG A 471 19.95 -8.47 25.50
CA ARG A 471 20.28 -7.91 26.83
C ARG A 471 20.86 -8.98 27.75
N GLU A 472 20.29 -10.17 27.74
CA GLU A 472 20.78 -11.30 28.54
C GLU A 472 22.17 -11.74 28.09
N ALA A 473 22.40 -11.86 26.78
CA ALA A 473 23.72 -12.18 26.23
C ALA A 473 24.79 -11.16 26.65
N VAL A 474 24.46 -9.86 26.61
CA VAL A 474 25.37 -8.82 27.09
C VAL A 474 25.59 -8.89 28.59
N ALA A 475 24.53 -9.11 29.39
CA ALA A 475 24.66 -9.20 30.85
C ALA A 475 25.54 -10.40 31.27
N GLY A 476 25.49 -11.50 30.51
CA GLY A 476 26.28 -12.70 30.74
C GLY A 476 27.76 -12.54 30.39
N SER A 477 28.07 -12.01 29.20
CA SER A 477 29.45 -11.89 28.71
C SER A 477 30.14 -10.58 29.14
N TYR A 478 29.39 -9.51 29.38
CA TYR A 478 29.90 -8.17 29.71
C TYR A 478 29.06 -7.47 30.81
N PRO A 479 29.16 -7.91 32.07
CA PRO A 479 28.29 -7.43 33.17
C PRO A 479 28.33 -5.91 33.39
N ASP A 480 29.47 -5.27 33.15
CA ASP A 480 29.69 -3.84 33.40
C ASP A 480 29.41 -2.93 32.18
N ALA A 481 29.08 -3.50 31.01
CA ALA A 481 28.93 -2.74 29.76
C ALA A 481 27.56 -2.06 29.59
N GLY A 482 26.61 -2.32 30.50
CA GLY A 482 25.25 -1.77 30.43
C GLY A 482 24.37 -2.48 29.41
N ALA A 483 23.83 -3.64 29.81
CA ALA A 483 23.05 -4.56 28.98
C ALA A 483 21.93 -3.92 28.15
N ALA A 484 21.17 -2.98 28.73
CA ALA A 484 20.07 -2.33 28.02
C ALA A 484 20.53 -1.51 26.80
N LYS A 485 21.66 -0.80 26.92
CA LYS A 485 22.17 0.09 25.87
C LYS A 485 22.93 -0.69 24.81
N VAL A 486 23.80 -1.59 25.23
CA VAL A 486 24.62 -2.41 24.33
C VAL A 486 23.76 -3.47 23.63
N GLY A 487 22.84 -4.11 24.35
CA GLY A 487 21.93 -5.09 23.75
C GLY A 487 21.08 -4.50 22.63
N ARG A 488 20.56 -3.27 22.81
CA ARG A 488 19.87 -2.54 21.73
C ARG A 488 20.77 -2.24 20.54
N MET A 489 22.01 -1.84 20.77
CA MET A 489 22.96 -1.54 19.70
C MET A 489 23.33 -2.79 18.88
N LEU A 490 23.59 -3.93 19.54
CA LEU A 490 23.87 -5.19 18.86
C LEU A 490 22.64 -5.71 18.11
N HIS A 491 21.44 -5.60 18.71
CA HIS A 491 20.18 -5.91 18.05
C HIS A 491 19.98 -5.05 16.79
N ASP A 492 20.18 -3.73 16.90
CA ASP A 492 20.04 -2.83 15.75
C ASP A 492 21.08 -3.11 14.65
N PHE A 493 22.31 -3.49 15.00
CA PHE A 493 23.34 -3.87 14.03
C PHE A 493 23.04 -5.23 13.34
N ALA A 494 22.62 -6.23 14.11
CA ALA A 494 22.37 -7.57 13.61
C ALA A 494 21.05 -7.70 12.85
N LEU A 495 19.97 -7.13 13.39
CA LEU A 495 18.60 -7.29 12.86
C LEU A 495 17.96 -5.99 12.37
N GLY A 496 18.48 -4.85 12.84
CA GLY A 496 17.85 -3.55 12.58
C GLY A 496 18.35 -2.82 11.34
N MET A 497 19.56 -3.13 10.85
CA MET A 497 20.17 -2.61 9.62
C MET A 497 19.85 -3.52 8.43
N GLU A 498 19.61 -2.94 7.27
CA GLU A 498 19.31 -3.67 6.04
C GLU A 498 20.19 -3.20 4.86
N PRO A 499 20.49 -4.07 3.87
CA PRO A 499 21.07 -3.63 2.62
C PRO A 499 20.28 -2.49 1.98
N GLY A 500 20.94 -1.42 1.56
CA GLY A 500 20.32 -0.20 1.04
C GLY A 500 20.25 0.96 2.05
N ASP A 501 20.44 0.69 3.34
CA ASP A 501 20.52 1.73 4.36
C ASP A 501 21.77 2.62 4.20
N ILE A 502 21.65 3.89 4.57
CA ILE A 502 22.77 4.83 4.58
C ILE A 502 23.54 4.66 5.89
N ILE A 503 24.86 4.52 5.82
CA ILE A 503 25.73 4.51 6.99
C ILE A 503 26.77 5.62 6.90
N VAL A 504 26.87 6.43 7.96
CA VAL A 504 27.81 7.53 8.13
C VAL A 504 28.74 7.23 9.28
N VAL A 505 30.04 7.37 9.03
CA VAL A 505 31.08 7.07 10.01
C VAL A 505 31.48 8.34 10.73
N LYS A 506 31.40 8.36 12.06
CA LYS A 506 31.72 9.54 12.88
C LYS A 506 33.10 9.46 13.52
N GLU A 507 33.70 10.64 13.68
CA GLU A 507 34.85 10.89 14.54
C GLU A 507 34.44 11.85 15.66
N GLY A 508 34.35 11.32 16.88
CA GLY A 508 33.83 12.07 18.03
C GLY A 508 32.37 12.51 17.84
N THR A 509 32.06 13.76 18.20
CA THR A 509 30.69 14.33 18.12
C THR A 509 30.54 15.42 17.07
N ARG A 510 31.62 15.76 16.35
CA ARG A 510 31.72 16.95 15.50
C ARG A 510 32.28 16.70 14.11
N ALA A 511 32.68 15.48 13.80
CA ALA A 511 33.21 15.16 12.48
C ALA A 511 32.67 13.83 11.98
N VAL A 512 32.65 13.70 10.66
CA VAL A 512 32.36 12.47 9.91
C VAL A 512 33.58 12.12 9.06
N LEU A 513 33.85 10.83 8.88
CA LEU A 513 35.02 10.31 8.16
C LEU A 513 34.67 9.83 6.75
N GLY A 514 33.40 9.50 6.52
CA GLY A 514 32.92 8.98 5.26
C GLY A 514 31.49 8.46 5.38
N TRP A 515 30.93 8.04 4.25
CA TRP A 515 29.61 7.43 4.16
C TRP A 515 29.57 6.32 3.12
N GLY A 516 28.60 5.44 3.27
CA GLY A 516 28.36 4.34 2.35
C GLY A 516 26.93 3.82 2.43
N VAL A 517 26.67 2.79 1.65
CA VAL A 517 25.40 2.07 1.63
C VAL A 517 25.65 0.63 2.08
N ILE A 518 24.88 0.14 3.06
CA ILE A 518 24.97 -1.26 3.49
C ILE A 518 24.70 -2.16 2.28
N SER A 519 25.56 -3.14 2.03
CA SER A 519 25.47 -4.02 0.86
C SER A 519 25.22 -5.49 1.19
N SER A 520 25.19 -5.86 2.48
CA SER A 520 24.87 -7.23 2.89
C SER A 520 24.11 -7.32 4.22
N ASP A 521 23.50 -8.48 4.43
CA ASP A 521 22.97 -8.89 5.72
C ASP A 521 24.10 -9.05 6.75
N TYR A 522 23.74 -9.14 8.03
CA TYR A 522 24.71 -9.39 9.10
C TYR A 522 25.38 -10.75 8.90
N HIS A 523 26.70 -10.78 9.08
CA HIS A 523 27.46 -12.02 9.11
C HIS A 523 28.55 -11.99 10.19
N TYR A 524 28.99 -13.19 10.59
CA TYR A 524 29.98 -13.38 11.65
C TYR A 524 31.30 -13.89 11.08
N GLU A 525 32.37 -13.15 11.28
CA GLU A 525 33.71 -13.48 10.79
C GLU A 525 34.78 -13.41 11.87
N SER A 526 35.34 -14.56 12.25
CA SER A 526 36.28 -14.68 13.38
C SER A 526 37.77 -14.73 13.01
N LYS A 527 38.11 -14.60 11.71
CA LYS A 527 39.47 -14.87 11.22
C LYS A 527 40.21 -13.65 10.64
N SER A 528 39.48 -12.62 10.25
CA SER A 528 39.98 -11.53 9.40
C SER A 528 40.00 -10.16 10.08
N ASN A 529 39.16 -9.93 11.09
CA ASN A 529 38.86 -8.61 11.64
C ASN A 529 39.02 -8.60 13.17
N PRO A 530 39.53 -7.52 13.79
CA PRO A 530 39.53 -7.38 15.25
C PRO A 530 38.13 -7.49 15.88
N TYR A 531 37.09 -7.17 15.13
CA TYR A 531 35.67 -7.28 15.52
C TYR A 531 34.92 -8.24 14.61
N HIS A 532 34.26 -9.24 15.20
CA HIS A 532 33.75 -10.38 14.43
C HIS A 532 32.32 -10.22 13.91
N ASN A 533 31.58 -9.21 14.35
CA ASN A 533 30.23 -8.95 13.90
C ASN A 533 30.30 -7.94 12.75
N VAL A 534 29.98 -8.37 11.52
CA VAL A 534 30.35 -7.64 10.30
C VAL A 534 29.14 -7.39 9.40
N ARG A 535 29.20 -6.26 8.68
CA ARG A 535 28.34 -5.88 7.55
C ARG A 535 29.21 -5.45 6.39
N ASP A 536 28.86 -5.82 5.17
CA ASP A 536 29.54 -5.28 3.99
C ASP A 536 28.93 -3.93 3.62
N VAL A 537 29.77 -3.01 3.16
CA VAL A 537 29.39 -1.63 2.87
C VAL A 537 30.02 -1.17 1.56
N SER A 538 29.16 -0.68 0.67
CA SER A 538 29.58 0.05 -0.51
C SER A 538 29.90 1.50 -0.13
N TRP A 539 31.12 1.73 0.37
CA TRP A 539 31.61 3.06 0.72
C TRP A 539 31.69 4.00 -0.48
N GLN A 540 31.12 5.19 -0.34
CA GLN A 540 31.04 6.20 -1.40
C GLN A 540 32.02 7.36 -1.19
N CYS A 541 32.45 7.59 0.06
CA CYS A 541 33.34 8.69 0.40
C CYS A 541 34.32 8.32 1.53
N ASN A 542 35.56 8.82 1.43
CA ASN A 542 36.62 8.71 2.43
C ASN A 542 37.26 10.07 2.70
N GLU A 543 36.43 11.07 2.96
CA GLU A 543 36.86 12.42 3.29
C GLU A 543 36.32 12.83 4.65
N ARG A 544 37.24 13.27 5.52
CA ARG A 544 36.90 13.81 6.83
C ARG A 544 36.30 15.20 6.68
N VAL A 545 35.10 15.38 7.23
CA VAL A 545 34.39 16.66 7.24
C VAL A 545 33.99 17.04 8.66
N GLU A 546 34.18 18.31 9.03
CA GLU A 546 33.66 18.86 10.28
C GLU A 546 32.22 19.34 10.11
N LEU A 547 31.36 18.97 11.07
CA LEU A 547 29.96 19.36 11.07
C LEU A 547 29.78 20.80 11.57
N PRO A 548 28.72 21.50 11.11
CA PRO A 548 28.35 22.81 11.63
C PRO A 548 28.22 22.83 13.15
N GLU A 549 28.50 23.98 13.78
CA GLU A 549 28.50 24.09 15.25
C GLU A 549 27.16 23.76 15.90
N SER A 550 26.06 23.92 15.16
CA SER A 550 24.69 23.62 15.59
C SER A 550 24.38 22.12 15.65
N ILE A 551 25.19 21.27 15.03
CA ILE A 551 24.97 19.82 14.96
C ILE A 551 25.92 19.10 15.92
N ARG A 552 25.40 18.10 16.63
CA ARG A 552 26.16 17.19 17.49
C ARG A 552 25.75 15.76 17.23
N LEU A 553 26.72 14.90 16.93
CA LEU A 553 26.51 13.47 16.80
C LEU A 553 26.44 12.80 18.17
N PRO A 554 25.70 11.69 18.30
CA PRO A 554 25.55 10.97 19.57
C PRO A 554 26.88 10.36 20.04
N ASN A 555 27.09 10.32 21.36
CA ASN A 555 28.23 9.62 21.98
C ASN A 555 28.12 8.08 21.94
N LYS A 556 27.11 7.52 21.27
CA LYS A 556 26.89 6.07 21.16
C LYS A 556 27.75 5.48 20.03
N THR A 557 28.03 4.18 20.09
CA THR A 557 28.76 3.45 19.03
C THR A 557 27.94 3.40 17.75
N LEU A 558 26.65 3.10 17.87
CA LEU A 558 25.70 3.07 16.76
C LEU A 558 24.43 3.83 17.13
N THR A 559 23.85 4.56 16.19
CA THR A 559 22.53 5.19 16.35
C THR A 559 21.80 5.18 15.01
N GLY A 560 20.60 4.60 14.99
CA GLY A 560 19.71 4.64 13.84
C GLY A 560 18.73 5.80 13.90
N TYR A 561 18.59 6.49 12.78
CA TYR A 561 17.64 7.58 12.54
C TYR A 561 16.58 7.08 11.56
N ARG A 562 15.53 6.44 12.10
CA ARG A 562 14.42 5.87 11.32
C ARG A 562 13.27 6.86 11.07
N ASP A 563 13.14 7.88 11.92
CA ASP A 563 12.22 9.00 11.74
C ASP A 563 13.00 10.22 11.25
N ILE A 564 12.93 10.46 9.94
CA ILE A 564 13.61 11.55 9.26
C ILE A 564 13.02 12.92 9.63
N ALA A 565 11.70 13.00 9.88
CA ALA A 565 11.04 14.26 10.24
C ALA A 565 11.54 14.77 11.59
N ALA A 566 11.71 13.87 12.57
CA ALA A 566 12.24 14.22 13.88
C ALA A 566 13.73 14.62 13.89
N ASN A 567 14.48 14.31 12.82
CA ASN A 567 15.94 14.49 12.76
C ASN A 567 16.40 15.26 11.52
N ARG A 568 15.50 16.05 10.91
CA ARG A 568 15.72 16.75 9.64
C ARG A 568 16.96 17.64 9.64
N ALA A 569 17.27 18.33 10.75
CA ALA A 569 18.44 19.20 10.84
C ALA A 569 19.79 18.47 10.68
N LEU A 570 19.91 17.22 11.17
CA LEU A 570 21.10 16.40 10.96
C LEU A 570 21.20 15.94 9.50
N LEU A 571 20.06 15.53 8.93
CA LEU A 571 19.99 15.07 7.55
C LEU A 571 20.29 16.19 6.57
N ASP A 572 19.71 17.39 6.74
CA ASP A 572 20.01 18.56 5.91
C ASP A 572 21.51 18.91 5.97
N ALA A 573 22.12 18.83 7.15
CA ALA A 573 23.55 19.07 7.31
C ALA A 573 24.40 18.01 6.58
N LEU A 574 24.01 16.74 6.66
CA LEU A 574 24.71 15.66 5.96
C LEU A 574 24.46 15.70 4.45
N GLU A 575 23.24 15.99 3.98
CA GLU A 575 22.88 16.19 2.56
C GLU A 575 23.59 17.42 1.96
N SER A 576 23.89 18.44 2.78
CA SER A 576 24.70 19.59 2.33
C SER A 576 26.19 19.25 2.15
N ILE A 577 26.65 18.15 2.74
CA ILE A 577 28.05 17.69 2.70
C ILE A 577 28.22 16.55 1.69
N TYR A 578 27.27 15.63 1.65
CA TYR A 578 27.30 14.40 0.86
C TYR A 578 26.09 14.32 -0.05
N ASP A 579 26.36 14.01 -1.32
CA ASP A 579 25.30 13.69 -2.27
C ASP A 579 24.92 12.22 -2.15
N PHE A 580 23.85 11.95 -1.40
CA PHE A 580 23.30 10.59 -1.26
C PHE A 580 22.64 10.06 -2.55
N SER A 581 22.60 10.84 -3.63
CA SER A 581 22.08 10.43 -4.95
C SER A 581 23.11 9.71 -5.84
N GLY A 582 24.37 9.60 -5.38
CA GLY A 582 25.48 8.99 -6.12
C GLY A 582 25.19 7.58 -6.66
N GLU A 583 25.37 7.42 -7.97
CA GLU A 583 25.14 6.21 -8.76
C GLU A 583 25.96 5.01 -8.24
N SER A 584 25.27 3.92 -7.89
CA SER A 584 25.91 2.61 -7.81
C SER A 584 26.27 2.14 -9.22
N GLU A 585 27.47 2.45 -9.70
CA GLU A 585 28.08 1.67 -10.79
C GLU A 585 28.20 0.21 -10.32
N ARG A 586 27.22 -0.62 -10.71
CA ARG A 586 27.31 -2.07 -10.55
C ARG A 586 28.43 -2.56 -11.48
N THR A 587 29.62 -2.78 -10.95
CA THR A 587 30.52 -3.74 -11.57
C THR A 587 29.87 -5.11 -11.37
N ALA A 588 29.46 -5.74 -12.47
CA ALA A 588 28.86 -7.07 -12.46
C ALA A 588 29.82 -8.05 -11.76
N VAL A 589 29.44 -8.53 -10.58
CA VAL A 589 30.02 -9.75 -10.04
C VAL A 589 29.38 -10.89 -10.83
N GLU A 590 30.20 -11.66 -11.55
CA GLU A 590 29.77 -12.84 -12.30
C GLU A 590 28.95 -13.75 -11.37
N ALA A 591 27.64 -13.83 -11.64
CA ALA A 591 26.79 -14.81 -11.01
C ALA A 591 27.27 -16.20 -11.45
N SER A 592 27.68 -17.04 -10.50
CA SER A 592 27.87 -18.46 -10.78
C SER A 592 26.55 -19.03 -11.30
N GLU A 593 26.56 -19.65 -12.48
CA GLU A 593 25.38 -20.21 -13.12
C GLU A 593 24.60 -21.13 -12.17
N TYR A 594 23.32 -20.82 -11.99
CA TYR A 594 22.37 -21.68 -11.29
C TYR A 594 22.18 -22.97 -12.09
N SER A 595 22.62 -24.10 -11.53
CA SER A 595 22.68 -25.36 -12.26
C SER A 595 21.38 -26.15 -12.16
N ARG A 596 21.18 -27.10 -13.09
CA ARG A 596 20.04 -28.06 -13.03
C ARG A 596 20.03 -28.85 -11.72
N ASP A 597 21.20 -29.09 -11.12
CA ASP A 597 21.31 -29.80 -9.84
C ASP A 597 20.87 -28.94 -8.65
N ASP A 598 21.01 -27.61 -8.73
CA ASP A 598 20.50 -26.69 -7.71
C ASP A 598 18.97 -26.63 -7.75
N ALA A 599 18.37 -26.64 -8.95
CA ALA A 599 16.92 -26.69 -9.13
C ALA A 599 16.27 -27.99 -8.58
N LEU A 600 16.96 -29.13 -8.69
CA LEU A 600 16.44 -30.43 -8.26
C LEU A 600 16.48 -30.63 -6.74
N ARG A 601 17.29 -29.86 -6.00
CA ARG A 601 17.32 -29.90 -4.52
C ARG A 601 16.07 -29.28 -3.89
N ASP A 602 15.43 -28.34 -4.57
CA ASP A 602 14.30 -27.58 -4.04
C ASP A 602 12.92 -28.15 -4.46
N LEU A 603 12.87 -29.03 -5.47
CA LEU A 603 11.61 -29.49 -6.06
C LEU A 603 11.15 -30.89 -5.63
N PHE A 604 11.98 -31.71 -4.98
CA PHE A 604 11.63 -33.09 -4.54
C PHE A 604 10.86 -33.93 -5.59
N VAL A 605 11.10 -33.71 -6.89
CA VAL A 605 10.57 -34.55 -7.98
C VAL A 605 11.71 -35.42 -8.52
N ALA A 606 11.40 -36.67 -8.84
CA ALA A 606 12.37 -37.58 -9.43
C ALA A 606 12.80 -37.11 -10.84
N PRO A 607 14.10 -37.19 -11.21
CA PRO A 607 14.61 -36.64 -12.46
C PRO A 607 13.96 -37.20 -13.73
N GLU A 608 13.30 -38.36 -13.65
CA GLU A 608 12.73 -39.06 -14.80
C GLU A 608 11.39 -38.47 -15.28
N LEU A 609 10.86 -37.45 -14.59
CA LEU A 609 9.62 -36.75 -14.93
C LEU A 609 9.85 -35.31 -15.47
N LEU A 610 11.11 -34.94 -15.76
CA LEU A 610 11.55 -33.70 -16.42
C LEU A 610 12.35 -34.00 -17.68
#